data_AF-A0ABD5SQ30-F1
#
_entry.id   AF-A0ABD5SQ30-F1
#
_cell.length_a   1.000
_cell.length_b   1.000
_cell.length_c   1.000
_cell.angle_alpha   90.00
_cell.angle_beta   90.00
_cell.angle_gamma   90.00
#
_symmetry.space_group_name_H-M   'P 1'
#
loop_
_entity.id
_entity.type
_entity.pdbx_description
1 polymer ?
#
loop_
_entity_poly.entity_id
_entity_poly.type
_entity_poly.pdbx_seq_one_letter_code
_entity_poly.pdbx_strand_id
1 'polypeptide(L)'
;EHARALTGEPATVIDEDGSPSGRRHLAFWDPPTDGGGSDSDTEWSPSKRPATVEAPEVWAHCCYHGVPSLLFCDSRKQTELAVGRAREYLENPTLPYRGTADLAAYNAGHGKRSRRGTENRLKSGELDGVATTSALEVGIDVGGIDGTILMGYPGSRQSFWQRLGRSGRDERDALSVFVPSHATLDQYILRHPEYLLEEEPESAVVDLANNPVYLQHLRCAAQELPLRREDADRFGGIERLERAVEYGRRTGDFEGSLAGGVTYAHRDRPQSEINLYASGGNAFEVRLAGEETIGHQPIGKARAYRDYHEGATVLYRGDQYEVVELREDRPQPFVTLEPVDVDYYTQSQRRTTIYDTEIRESRDVGPFRLNWGYGTVTVHHDTFTKREIGTGDVLAAGLETGVPPLEMRTQLCWAEVPDDVERAVTAAHSDYHNDECEELPPRLHGYLGGIHAIEHAMIAVAPLEMTVDAADLGGLATNQLPDGTDASGWFIYDGVEGGLGFSRRIYEEYEAVASRARDLMADCPCGRDEGCPACLMDDRCGNDNRPLYAPAATDVIDALLGDIDPDGLLSRSEPDLEEGTERRPPASIS
;
A
#
# COMPACT_ATOMS: atom_id res chain seq x y z
N GLU A 1 1.12 -23.82 0.64
CA GLU A 1 1.52 -23.50 -0.75
C GLU A 1 2.78 -22.64 -0.81
N HIS A 2 2.77 -21.46 -0.20
CA HIS A 2 3.90 -20.52 -0.15
C HIS A 2 5.27 -21.17 0.13
N ALA A 3 5.38 -21.99 1.18
CA ALA A 3 6.64 -22.68 1.51
C ALA A 3 7.17 -23.59 0.37
N ARG A 4 6.27 -24.25 -0.38
CA ARG A 4 6.63 -25.06 -1.55
C ARG A 4 7.08 -24.18 -2.71
N ALA A 5 6.41 -23.04 -2.94
CA ALA A 5 6.83 -22.09 -3.96
C ALA A 5 8.22 -21.51 -3.65
N LEU A 6 8.48 -21.15 -2.39
CA LEU A 6 9.74 -20.55 -1.97
C LEU A 6 10.92 -21.54 -1.97
N THR A 7 10.69 -22.79 -1.59
CA THR A 7 11.76 -23.79 -1.42
C THR A 7 11.90 -24.76 -2.60
N GLY A 8 10.86 -24.90 -3.42
CA GLY A 8 10.77 -25.95 -4.44
C GLY A 8 10.50 -27.35 -3.88
N GLU A 9 10.37 -27.49 -2.56
CA GLU A 9 10.25 -28.78 -1.87
C GLU A 9 8.83 -29.00 -1.32
N PRO A 10 8.39 -30.26 -1.14
CA PRO A 10 7.14 -30.56 -0.44
C PRO A 10 7.15 -30.01 0.99
N ALA A 11 6.05 -29.39 1.40
CA ALA A 11 5.86 -28.90 2.76
C ALA A 11 4.63 -29.56 3.40
N THR A 12 4.68 -29.79 4.71
CA THR A 12 3.55 -30.28 5.52
C THR A 12 3.17 -29.20 6.51
N VAL A 13 1.90 -28.82 6.53
CA VAL A 13 1.36 -27.84 7.48
C VAL A 13 1.17 -28.53 8.84
N ILE A 14 1.52 -27.83 9.92
CA ILE A 14 1.20 -28.20 11.29
C ILE A 14 0.31 -27.05 11.82
N ASP A 15 -0.98 -27.29 11.89
CA ASP A 15 -2.04 -26.31 12.21
C ASP A 15 -2.69 -26.53 13.58
N GLU A 16 -2.50 -27.70 14.19
CA GLU A 16 -2.93 -27.96 15.57
C GLU A 16 -1.97 -27.31 16.59
N ASP A 17 -2.41 -26.21 17.22
CA ASP A 17 -1.74 -25.63 18.38
C ASP A 17 -2.19 -26.34 19.67
N GLY A 18 -1.31 -27.18 20.22
CA GLY A 18 -1.51 -27.87 21.50
C GLY A 18 -0.99 -27.12 22.73
N SER A 19 -0.59 -25.84 22.59
CA SER A 19 -0.06 -25.06 23.70
C SER A 19 -1.14 -24.64 24.71
N PRO A 20 -0.81 -24.56 26.02
CA PRO A 20 -1.77 -24.08 27.02
C PRO A 20 -2.07 -22.60 26.78
N SER A 21 -3.35 -22.23 26.79
CA SER A 21 -3.82 -20.86 26.64
C SER A 21 -4.93 -20.52 27.63
N GLY A 22 -4.85 -19.34 28.25
CA GLY A 22 -5.93 -18.74 29.03
C GLY A 22 -6.97 -18.03 28.15
N ARG A 23 -7.97 -17.39 28.77
CA ARG A 23 -9.00 -16.65 28.01
C ARG A 23 -8.42 -15.34 27.49
N ARG A 24 -8.70 -15.02 26.23
CA ARG A 24 -8.29 -13.75 25.61
C ARG A 24 -9.49 -12.82 25.43
N HIS A 25 -9.37 -11.60 25.93
CA HIS A 25 -10.31 -10.52 25.67
C HIS A 25 -9.73 -9.62 24.57
N LEU A 26 -10.42 -9.53 23.44
CA LEU A 26 -10.09 -8.59 22.36
C LEU A 26 -11.10 -7.43 22.37
N ALA A 27 -10.60 -6.21 22.52
CA ALA A 27 -11.40 -4.99 22.51
C ALA A 27 -11.03 -4.11 21.31
N PHE A 28 -12.05 -3.62 20.60
CA PHE A 28 -11.91 -2.61 19.55
C PHE A 28 -12.28 -1.26 20.15
N TRP A 29 -11.31 -0.36 20.26
CA TRP A 29 -11.44 0.94 20.92
C TRP A 29 -11.54 2.04 19.86
N ASP A 30 -12.75 2.39 19.43
CA ASP A 30 -12.93 3.52 18.53
C ASP A 30 -12.58 4.85 19.23
N PRO A 31 -11.55 5.59 18.78
CA PRO A 31 -11.20 6.87 19.38
C PRO A 31 -12.39 7.84 19.49
N PRO A 32 -12.58 8.50 20.64
CA PRO A 32 -13.66 9.46 20.83
C PRO A 32 -13.45 10.70 19.95
N THR A 33 -14.54 11.39 19.63
CA THR A 33 -14.49 12.70 18.98
C THR A 33 -14.04 13.79 19.96
N ASP A 34 -13.22 14.73 19.50
CA ASP A 34 -12.85 15.88 20.31
C ASP A 34 -14.12 16.70 20.62
N GLY A 35 -14.49 16.80 21.90
CA GLY A 35 -15.66 17.56 22.37
C GLY A 35 -15.50 19.08 22.32
N GLY A 36 -14.63 19.59 21.44
CA GLY A 36 -14.40 21.02 21.24
C GLY A 36 -15.50 21.61 20.36
N GLY A 37 -16.57 22.10 20.97
CA GLY A 37 -17.56 22.90 20.25
C GLY A 37 -16.92 24.14 19.63
N SER A 38 -16.94 24.23 18.31
CA SER A 38 -16.90 25.51 17.61
C SER A 38 -18.11 25.60 16.69
N ASP A 39 -18.97 26.58 16.99
CA ASP A 39 -19.95 27.17 16.07
C ASP A 39 -19.20 27.75 14.86
N SER A 40 -18.77 26.90 13.95
CA SER A 40 -18.34 27.30 12.61
C SER A 40 -19.11 26.45 11.62
N ASP A 41 -19.85 27.11 10.73
CA ASP A 41 -20.59 26.56 9.58
C ASP A 41 -19.65 25.94 8.53
N THR A 42 -18.60 25.24 8.96
CA THR A 42 -17.70 24.48 8.11
C THR A 42 -18.06 23.01 8.27
N GLU A 43 -18.35 22.37 7.15
CA GLU A 43 -18.85 21.00 6.98
C GLU A 43 -17.78 19.93 7.33
N TRP A 44 -17.06 20.12 8.43
CA TRP A 44 -16.04 19.20 8.92
C TRP A 44 -16.61 18.38 10.07
N SER A 45 -16.75 17.07 9.84
CA SER A 45 -17.10 16.10 10.88
C SER A 45 -16.16 16.25 12.09
N PRO A 46 -16.66 16.17 13.34
CA PRO A 46 -15.82 16.33 14.53
C PRO A 46 -14.64 15.35 14.47
N SER A 47 -13.42 15.88 14.50
CA SER A 47 -12.21 15.08 14.35
C SER A 47 -12.10 14.09 15.52
N LYS A 48 -11.97 12.79 15.21
CA LYS A 48 -11.64 11.80 16.24
C LYS A 48 -10.26 12.10 16.80
N ARG A 49 -10.07 11.80 18.08
CA ARG A 49 -8.76 11.86 18.71
C ARG A 49 -7.81 10.94 17.94
N PRO A 50 -6.59 11.38 17.57
CA PRO A 50 -5.66 10.52 16.85
C PRO A 50 -5.28 9.28 17.67
N ALA A 51 -5.17 8.13 17.02
CA ALA A 51 -4.68 6.89 17.65
C ALA A 51 -3.30 7.05 18.30
N THR A 52 -2.47 7.96 17.77
CA THR A 52 -1.15 8.31 18.34
C THR A 52 -1.22 9.03 19.69
N VAL A 53 -2.41 9.48 20.10
CA VAL A 53 -2.73 10.06 21.41
C VAL A 53 -3.49 9.06 22.26
N GLU A 54 -4.56 8.45 21.72
CA GLU A 54 -5.40 7.49 22.45
C GLU A 54 -4.67 6.21 22.87
N ALA A 55 -3.93 5.56 21.95
CA ALA A 55 -3.30 4.28 22.25
C ALA A 55 -2.26 4.36 23.38
N PRO A 56 -1.40 5.39 23.47
CA PRO A 56 -0.53 5.60 24.62
C PRO A 56 -1.28 5.84 25.93
N GLU A 57 -2.42 6.53 25.91
CA GLU A 57 -3.25 6.76 27.11
C GLU A 57 -3.89 5.45 27.61
N VAL A 58 -4.47 4.66 26.71
CA VAL A 58 -5.02 3.32 27.03
C VAL A 58 -3.93 2.39 27.56
N TRP A 59 -2.76 2.39 26.93
CA TRP A 59 -1.60 1.60 27.36
C TRP A 59 -1.10 2.02 28.75
N ALA A 60 -0.98 3.33 28.99
CA ALA A 60 -0.60 3.87 30.29
C ALA A 60 -1.60 3.50 31.39
N HIS A 61 -2.91 3.56 31.08
CA HIS A 61 -3.97 3.14 31.98
C HIS A 61 -3.84 1.66 32.37
N CYS A 62 -3.63 0.78 31.38
CA CYS A 62 -3.43 -0.65 31.62
C CYS A 62 -2.21 -0.91 32.52
N CYS A 63 -1.05 -0.32 32.18
CA CYS A 63 0.17 -0.46 32.95
C CYS A 63 0.00 0.03 34.40
N TYR A 64 -0.64 1.19 34.59
CA TYR A 64 -0.91 1.75 35.92
C TYR A 64 -1.75 0.82 36.80
N HIS A 65 -2.74 0.13 36.21
CA HIS A 65 -3.59 -0.82 36.92
C HIS A 65 -2.98 -2.22 37.10
N GLY A 66 -1.68 -2.36 36.83
CA GLY A 66 -0.95 -3.61 37.04
C GLY A 66 -1.26 -4.65 35.97
N VAL A 67 -1.53 -4.21 34.73
CA VAL A 67 -1.58 -5.06 33.54
C VAL A 67 -0.31 -4.81 32.71
N PRO A 68 0.75 -5.61 32.90
CA PRO A 68 1.97 -5.46 32.14
C PRO A 68 1.69 -5.61 30.65
N SER A 69 2.03 -4.60 29.85
CA SER A 69 1.57 -4.56 28.47
C SER A 69 2.56 -4.00 27.45
N LEU A 70 2.45 -4.52 26.23
CA LEU A 70 3.17 -4.02 25.06
C LEU A 70 2.28 -3.07 24.26
N LEU A 71 2.84 -1.95 23.80
CA LEU A 71 2.20 -1.07 22.81
C LEU A 71 2.94 -1.20 21.48
N PHE A 72 2.28 -1.72 20.45
CA PHE A 72 2.84 -1.77 19.10
C PHE A 72 2.56 -0.46 18.34
N CYS A 73 3.60 0.13 17.77
CA CYS A 73 3.57 1.32 16.94
C CYS A 73 4.21 1.05 15.57
N ASP A 74 3.82 1.81 14.55
CA ASP A 74 4.31 1.60 13.17
C ASP A 74 5.74 2.06 12.96
N SER A 75 6.19 3.07 13.71
CA SER A 75 7.50 3.68 13.52
C SER A 75 8.33 3.78 14.80
N ARG A 76 9.66 3.80 14.63
CA ARG A 76 10.62 4.02 15.72
C ARG A 76 10.34 5.35 16.44
N LYS A 77 10.01 6.40 15.69
CA LYS A 77 9.66 7.71 16.25
C LYS A 77 8.41 7.64 17.12
N GLN A 78 7.36 6.95 16.67
CA GLN A 78 6.15 6.77 17.46
C GLN A 78 6.41 5.98 18.76
N THR A 79 7.32 5.00 18.78
CA THR A 79 7.63 4.30 20.05
C THR A 79 8.16 5.24 21.13
N GLU A 80 9.03 6.19 20.76
CA GLU A 80 9.58 7.18 21.70
C GLU A 80 8.51 8.20 22.12
N LEU A 81 7.72 8.70 21.15
CA LEU A 81 6.64 9.66 21.42
C LEU A 81 5.54 9.06 22.30
N ALA A 82 5.22 7.78 22.11
CA ALA A 82 4.22 7.07 22.91
C ALA A 82 4.61 7.01 24.38
N VAL A 83 5.88 6.75 24.71
CA VAL A 83 6.36 6.79 26.10
C VAL A 83 6.21 8.18 26.72
N GLY A 84 6.53 9.23 25.96
CA GLY A 84 6.33 10.61 26.42
C GLY A 84 4.87 10.91 26.73
N ARG A 85 3.97 10.60 25.79
CA ARG A 85 2.51 10.80 25.94
C ARG A 85 1.92 10.00 27.09
N ALA A 86 2.33 8.75 27.24
CA ALA A 86 1.89 7.90 28.35
C ALA A 86 2.27 8.49 29.71
N ARG A 87 3.48 9.05 29.84
CA ARG A 87 3.91 9.73 31.08
C ARG A 87 3.13 11.01 31.35
N GLU A 88 2.96 11.85 30.33
CA GLU A 88 2.16 13.09 30.42
C GLU A 88 0.72 12.79 30.84
N TYR A 89 0.12 11.73 30.28
CA TYR A 89 -1.20 11.27 30.66
C TYR A 89 -1.27 10.89 32.15
N LEU A 90 -0.32 10.09 32.66
CA LEU A 90 -0.29 9.70 34.08
C LEU A 90 -0.02 10.86 35.04
N GLU A 91 0.60 11.94 34.56
CA GLU A 91 0.83 13.18 35.31
C GLU A 91 -0.41 14.10 35.33
N ASN A 92 -1.43 13.81 34.52
CA ASN A 92 -2.62 14.66 34.41
C ASN A 92 -3.40 14.69 35.74
N PRO A 93 -3.55 15.86 36.39
CA PRO A 93 -4.18 15.98 37.71
C PRO A 93 -5.69 15.71 37.70
N THR A 94 -6.31 15.66 36.53
CA THR A 94 -7.75 15.38 36.37
C THR A 94 -8.09 13.89 36.41
N LEU A 95 -7.08 13.01 36.31
CA LEU A 95 -7.31 11.56 36.41
C LEU A 95 -7.79 11.18 37.82
N PRO A 96 -8.69 10.17 37.93
CA PRO A 96 -9.24 9.74 39.21
C PRO A 96 -8.23 8.96 40.07
N TYR A 97 -7.05 8.65 39.53
CA TYR A 97 -5.97 7.93 40.19
C TYR A 97 -4.65 8.69 40.05
N ARG A 98 -3.69 8.39 40.95
CA ARG A 98 -2.37 9.06 40.98
C ARG A 98 -1.25 8.03 41.08
N GLY A 99 -0.23 8.17 40.24
CA GLY A 99 1.03 7.43 40.36
C GLY A 99 1.75 7.34 39.02
N THR A 100 2.68 6.39 38.92
CA THR A 100 3.59 6.24 37.78
C THR A 100 3.63 4.80 37.32
N ALA A 101 3.89 4.59 36.03
CA ALA A 101 4.28 3.29 35.47
C ALA A 101 5.72 3.39 34.93
N ASP A 102 6.52 2.35 35.08
CA ASP A 102 7.86 2.26 34.48
C ASP A 102 7.74 1.80 33.03
N LEU A 103 7.81 2.78 32.13
CA LEU A 103 7.57 2.63 30.70
C LEU A 103 8.86 2.88 29.91
N ALA A 104 9.11 2.05 28.91
CA ALA A 104 10.26 2.19 28.01
C ALA A 104 9.89 2.00 26.53
N ALA A 105 10.70 2.56 25.64
CA ALA A 105 10.63 2.27 24.21
C ALA A 105 11.58 1.11 23.85
N TYR A 106 11.24 0.34 22.84
CA TYR A 106 12.08 -0.71 22.26
C TYR A 106 11.95 -0.72 20.75
N ASN A 107 13.02 -0.38 20.04
CA ASN A 107 13.05 -0.45 18.58
C ASN A 107 14.42 -0.88 18.05
N ALA A 108 14.47 -1.29 16.78
CA ALA A 108 15.68 -1.78 16.13
C ALA A 108 16.82 -0.73 16.03
N GLY A 109 16.51 0.55 16.23
CA GLY A 109 17.50 1.63 16.28
C GLY A 109 18.29 1.67 17.59
N HIS A 110 17.80 1.03 18.65
CA HIS A 110 18.50 0.96 19.92
C HIS A 110 19.72 0.02 19.86
N GLY A 111 20.82 0.43 20.48
CA GLY A 111 22.02 -0.40 20.57
C GLY A 111 21.79 -1.70 21.35
N LYS A 112 22.54 -2.76 21.00
CA LYS A 112 22.42 -4.12 21.59
C LYS A 112 22.39 -4.12 23.13
N ARG A 113 23.19 -3.27 23.79
CA ARG A 113 23.21 -3.17 25.26
C ARG A 113 21.91 -2.59 25.82
N SER A 114 21.36 -1.56 25.18
CA SER A 114 20.09 -0.93 25.58
C SER A 114 18.94 -1.92 25.43
N ARG A 115 18.86 -2.60 24.27
CA ARG A 115 17.85 -3.63 23.99
C ARG A 115 17.85 -4.74 25.04
N ARG A 116 19.02 -5.32 25.33
CA ARG A 116 19.17 -6.33 26.39
C ARG A 116 18.79 -5.82 27.77
N GLY A 117 19.08 -4.54 28.05
CA GLY A 117 18.66 -3.89 29.29
C GLY A 117 17.14 -3.85 29.42
N THR A 118 16.45 -3.34 28.40
CA THR A 118 14.98 -3.31 28.35
C THR A 118 14.37 -4.71 28.41
N GLU A 119 14.90 -5.67 27.65
CA GLU A 119 14.45 -7.08 27.68
C GLU A 119 14.58 -7.69 29.08
N ASN A 120 15.70 -7.47 29.78
CA ASN A 120 15.91 -7.99 31.12
C ASN A 120 14.97 -7.33 32.14
N ARG A 121 14.79 -6.02 32.06
CA ARG A 121 13.88 -5.28 32.95
C ARG A 121 12.42 -5.68 32.74
N LEU A 122 12.04 -5.94 31.50
CA LEU A 122 10.71 -6.45 31.17
C LEU A 122 10.52 -7.87 31.75
N LYS A 123 11.48 -8.76 31.54
CA LYS A 123 11.47 -10.12 32.09
C LYS A 123 11.43 -10.17 33.62
N SER A 124 12.12 -9.25 34.29
CA SER A 124 12.15 -9.18 35.75
C SER A 124 10.91 -8.53 36.36
N GLY A 125 10.02 -7.96 35.55
CA GLY A 125 8.88 -7.18 36.03
C GLY A 125 9.26 -5.80 36.57
N GLU A 126 10.45 -5.29 36.24
CA GLU A 126 10.83 -3.90 36.56
C GLU A 126 10.16 -2.88 35.63
N LEU A 127 9.76 -3.30 34.43
CA LEU A 127 8.99 -2.48 33.50
C LEU A 127 7.52 -2.91 33.51
N ASP A 128 6.63 -1.94 33.69
CA ASP A 128 5.18 -2.14 33.56
C ASP A 128 4.75 -2.21 32.09
N GLY A 129 5.51 -1.59 31.18
CA GLY A 129 5.21 -1.69 29.77
C GLY A 129 6.34 -1.29 28.83
N VAL A 130 6.25 -1.80 27.60
CA VAL A 130 7.17 -1.42 26.51
C VAL A 130 6.42 -1.01 25.24
N ALA A 131 6.71 0.18 24.72
CA ALA A 131 6.29 0.61 23.38
C ALA A 131 7.30 0.12 22.33
N THR A 132 6.84 -0.53 21.27
CA THR A 132 7.71 -1.24 20.32
C THR A 132 7.18 -1.24 18.88
N THR A 133 8.06 -1.46 17.92
CA THR A 133 7.67 -1.72 16.52
C THR A 133 7.45 -3.22 16.30
N SER A 134 7.53 -3.73 15.08
CA SER A 134 7.68 -5.17 14.79
C SER A 134 8.90 -5.83 15.46
N ALA A 135 9.77 -5.07 16.13
CA ALA A 135 10.99 -5.60 16.77
C ALA A 135 10.73 -6.58 17.93
N LEU A 136 9.55 -6.53 18.56
CA LEU A 136 9.09 -7.53 19.54
C LEU A 136 7.96 -8.43 19.00
N GLU A 137 7.64 -8.31 17.71
CA GLU A 137 6.66 -9.19 17.05
C GLU A 137 7.20 -10.61 16.91
N VAL A 138 8.52 -10.78 16.75
CA VAL A 138 9.17 -12.08 16.53
C VAL A 138 10.37 -12.29 17.47
N GLY A 139 10.47 -13.49 18.03
CA GLY A 139 11.75 -14.08 18.42
C GLY A 139 12.32 -13.76 19.81
N ILE A 140 11.59 -13.08 20.70
CA ILE A 140 12.04 -12.85 22.07
C ILE A 140 10.98 -13.33 23.06
N ASP A 141 11.39 -14.21 23.97
CA ASP A 141 10.61 -14.55 25.16
C ASP A 141 10.66 -13.35 26.11
N VAL A 142 9.59 -12.57 26.21
CA VAL A 142 9.55 -11.32 26.99
C VAL A 142 8.95 -11.50 28.39
N GLY A 143 8.63 -12.74 28.80
CA GLY A 143 8.05 -13.03 30.12
C GLY A 143 6.52 -12.86 30.18
N GLY A 144 5.99 -12.76 31.40
CA GLY A 144 4.54 -12.72 31.70
C GLY A 144 3.91 -11.37 31.39
N ILE A 145 3.71 -11.08 30.10
CA ILE A 145 2.90 -9.95 29.63
C ILE A 145 1.44 -10.37 29.64
N ASP A 146 0.60 -9.53 30.26
CA ASP A 146 -0.83 -9.80 30.41
C ASP A 146 -1.67 -8.96 29.41
N GLY A 147 -1.07 -7.95 28.75
CA GLY A 147 -1.76 -7.12 27.77
C GLY A 147 -0.99 -6.70 26.51
N THR A 148 -1.72 -6.41 25.44
CA THR A 148 -1.20 -5.87 24.17
C THR A 148 -2.09 -4.76 23.66
N ILE A 149 -1.52 -3.62 23.30
CA ILE A 149 -2.22 -2.50 22.65
C ILE A 149 -1.64 -2.39 21.23
N LEU A 150 -2.50 -2.36 20.23
CA LEU A 150 -2.15 -2.10 18.84
C LEU A 150 -2.57 -0.68 18.47
N MET A 151 -1.61 0.18 18.14
CA MET A 151 -1.86 1.47 17.51
C MET A 151 -1.97 1.24 16.00
N GLY A 152 -3.19 1.11 15.50
CA GLY A 152 -3.47 0.80 14.09
C GLY A 152 -3.24 -0.67 13.70
N TYR A 153 -3.70 -1.02 12.49
CA TYR A 153 -3.60 -2.38 11.96
C TYR A 153 -2.19 -2.63 11.44
N PRO A 154 -1.55 -3.76 11.79
CA PRO A 154 -0.17 -4.05 11.40
C PRO A 154 0.03 -4.38 9.91
N GLY A 155 -1.03 -4.31 9.09
CA GLY A 155 -1.00 -4.60 7.65
C GLY A 155 -1.44 -6.02 7.29
N SER A 156 -1.39 -6.99 8.21
CA SER A 156 -1.92 -8.34 8.00
C SER A 156 -2.46 -8.99 9.29
N ARG A 157 -3.42 -9.91 9.15
CA ARG A 157 -4.03 -10.74 10.19
C ARG A 157 -2.98 -11.59 10.84
N GLN A 158 -2.05 -12.13 10.05
CA GLN A 158 -0.91 -12.86 10.59
C GLN A 158 -0.13 -11.99 11.58
N SER A 159 0.22 -10.75 11.20
CA SER A 159 0.96 -9.83 12.08
C SER A 159 0.10 -9.40 13.28
N PHE A 160 -1.20 -9.20 13.08
CA PHE A 160 -2.16 -8.89 14.14
C PHE A 160 -2.17 -9.98 15.21
N TRP A 161 -2.40 -11.23 14.83
CA TRP A 161 -2.41 -12.36 15.74
C TRP A 161 -1.04 -12.64 16.36
N GLN A 162 0.06 -12.48 15.62
CA GLN A 162 1.41 -12.61 16.17
C GLN A 162 1.73 -11.57 17.26
N ARG A 163 1.27 -10.33 17.08
CA ARG A 163 1.42 -9.26 18.08
C ARG A 163 0.54 -9.53 19.30
N LEU A 164 -0.71 -9.94 19.10
CA LEU A 164 -1.62 -10.32 20.18
C LEU A 164 -1.09 -11.50 20.99
N GLY A 165 -0.53 -12.52 20.33
CA GLY A 165 0.09 -13.71 20.96
C GLY A 165 1.29 -13.41 21.86
N ARG A 166 1.69 -12.14 22.00
CA ARG A 166 2.73 -11.71 22.96
C ARG A 166 2.22 -11.56 24.38
N SER A 167 0.90 -11.44 24.59
CA SER A 167 0.27 -11.50 25.92
C SER A 167 -0.43 -12.85 26.15
N GLY A 168 -0.61 -13.20 27.43
CA GLY A 168 -1.40 -14.39 27.82
C GLY A 168 -0.69 -15.71 27.56
N ARG A 169 0.62 -15.77 27.84
CA ARG A 169 1.37 -17.04 27.81
C ARG A 169 0.94 -17.91 29.00
N ASP A 170 0.90 -19.22 28.78
CA ASP A 170 0.39 -20.23 29.72
C ASP A 170 -1.14 -20.10 29.97
N GLU A 171 -1.61 -20.46 31.17
CA GLU A 171 -3.04 -20.44 31.54
C GLU A 171 -3.56 -19.05 31.96
N ARG A 172 -2.80 -17.98 31.72
CA ARG A 172 -3.20 -16.61 32.14
C ARG A 172 -4.17 -15.98 31.15
N ASP A 173 -5.18 -15.30 31.69
CA ASP A 173 -6.07 -14.48 30.88
C ASP A 173 -5.30 -13.27 30.30
N ALA A 174 -5.65 -12.84 29.09
CA ALA A 174 -4.96 -11.77 28.36
C ALA A 174 -5.93 -10.68 27.89
N LEU A 175 -5.49 -9.43 27.91
CA LEU A 175 -6.21 -8.30 27.33
C LEU A 175 -5.51 -7.78 26.07
N SER A 176 -6.22 -7.72 24.96
CA SER A 176 -5.74 -7.13 23.72
C SER A 176 -6.65 -5.98 23.31
N VAL A 177 -6.09 -4.80 23.07
CA VAL A 177 -6.85 -3.61 22.66
C VAL A 177 -6.34 -3.13 21.31
N PHE A 178 -7.23 -3.09 20.32
CA PHE A 178 -6.98 -2.50 19.02
C PHE A 178 -7.50 -1.05 19.01
N VAL A 179 -6.61 -0.09 18.75
CA VAL A 179 -6.92 1.34 18.65
C VAL A 179 -6.71 1.79 17.20
N PRO A 180 -7.75 1.79 16.36
CA PRO A 180 -7.66 2.14 14.94
C PRO A 180 -7.30 3.61 14.74
N SER A 181 -6.48 3.86 13.72
CA SER A 181 -6.26 5.17 13.12
C SER A 181 -7.32 5.49 12.07
N HIS A 182 -7.17 6.62 11.36
CA HIS A 182 -8.05 7.00 10.25
C HIS A 182 -7.74 6.28 8.93
N ALA A 183 -6.74 5.39 8.90
CA ALA A 183 -6.40 4.62 7.72
C ALA A 183 -7.57 3.73 7.26
N THR A 184 -7.69 3.52 5.96
CA THR A 184 -8.77 2.75 5.34
C THR A 184 -8.92 1.35 5.93
N LEU A 185 -7.82 0.59 6.05
CA LEU A 185 -7.83 -0.76 6.62
C LEU A 185 -8.28 -0.78 8.09
N ASP A 186 -7.81 0.17 8.90
CA ASP A 186 -8.17 0.28 10.30
C ASP A 186 -9.68 0.52 10.47
N GLN A 187 -10.22 1.40 9.63
CA GLN A 187 -11.64 1.75 9.63
C GLN A 187 -12.51 0.62 9.08
N TYR A 188 -12.02 -0.14 8.10
CA TYR A 188 -12.67 -1.37 7.64
C TYR A 188 -12.75 -2.40 8.77
N ILE A 189 -11.63 -2.72 9.40
CA ILE A 189 -11.55 -3.73 10.48
C ILE A 189 -12.41 -3.35 11.69
N LEU A 190 -12.50 -2.06 12.01
CA LEU A 190 -13.37 -1.59 13.08
C LEU A 190 -14.86 -1.89 12.80
N ARG A 191 -15.27 -1.86 11.53
CA ARG A 191 -16.66 -2.13 11.10
C ARG A 191 -16.92 -3.61 10.85
N HIS A 192 -15.90 -4.33 10.41
CA HIS A 192 -15.92 -5.76 10.09
C HIS A 192 -14.93 -6.55 10.95
N PRO A 193 -15.09 -6.57 12.30
CA PRO A 193 -14.15 -7.28 13.18
C PRO A 193 -14.12 -8.79 12.93
N GLU A 194 -15.18 -9.36 12.35
CA GLU A 194 -15.27 -10.76 11.92
C GLU A 194 -14.17 -11.17 10.93
N TYR A 195 -13.65 -10.23 10.14
CA TYR A 195 -12.52 -10.46 9.23
C TYR A 195 -11.31 -11.06 9.95
N LEU A 196 -11.04 -10.61 11.18
CA LEU A 196 -9.90 -11.10 11.96
C LEU A 196 -10.08 -12.55 12.43
N LEU A 197 -11.31 -13.07 12.43
CA LEU A 197 -11.66 -14.43 12.86
C LEU A 197 -11.78 -15.42 11.71
N GLU A 198 -11.64 -14.97 10.47
CA GLU A 198 -11.66 -15.84 9.30
C GLU A 198 -10.52 -16.86 9.35
N GLU A 199 -10.75 -18.07 8.86
CA GLU A 199 -9.79 -19.18 8.94
C GLU A 199 -8.71 -19.09 7.85
N GLU A 200 -9.07 -18.66 6.64
CA GLU A 200 -8.15 -18.59 5.50
C GLU A 200 -7.22 -17.39 5.67
N PRO A 201 -5.90 -17.57 5.85
CA PRO A 201 -4.96 -16.45 5.99
C PRO A 201 -4.78 -15.73 4.66
N GLU A 202 -4.25 -14.51 4.71
CA GLU A 202 -3.97 -13.78 3.47
C GLU A 202 -2.99 -14.54 2.58
N SER A 203 -3.24 -14.48 1.28
CA SER A 203 -2.39 -15.06 0.26
C SER A 203 -1.00 -14.41 0.27
N ALA A 204 0.02 -15.16 0.65
CA ALA A 204 1.41 -14.75 0.54
C ALA A 204 1.90 -14.98 -0.90
N VAL A 205 1.70 -13.98 -1.75
CA VAL A 205 1.98 -14.02 -3.19
C VAL A 205 3.50 -14.11 -3.45
N VAL A 206 3.88 -15.04 -4.32
CA VAL A 206 5.25 -15.18 -4.83
C VAL A 206 5.16 -15.44 -6.32
N ASP A 207 5.67 -14.50 -7.14
CA ASP A 207 5.79 -14.72 -8.57
C ASP A 207 7.19 -15.17 -8.98
N LEU A 208 7.30 -16.44 -9.36
CA LEU A 208 8.52 -17.00 -9.93
C LEU A 208 8.64 -16.72 -11.44
N ALA A 209 7.60 -16.19 -12.10
CA ALA A 209 7.58 -15.91 -13.53
C ALA A 209 8.25 -14.57 -13.90
N ASN A 210 8.49 -13.68 -12.94
CA ASN A 210 9.20 -12.41 -13.15
C ASN A 210 10.59 -12.64 -13.79
N ASN A 211 10.69 -12.36 -15.09
CA ASN A 211 11.93 -12.55 -15.87
C ASN A 211 13.06 -11.57 -15.51
N PRO A 212 12.80 -10.28 -15.24
CA PRO A 212 13.80 -9.36 -14.71
C PRO A 212 14.53 -9.89 -13.47
N VAL A 213 13.78 -10.29 -12.44
CA VAL A 213 14.32 -10.86 -11.20
C VAL A 213 15.05 -12.17 -11.50
N TYR A 214 14.43 -13.06 -12.29
CA TYR A 214 15.04 -14.32 -12.69
C TYR A 214 16.40 -14.14 -13.38
N LEU A 215 16.54 -13.19 -14.30
CA LEU A 215 17.81 -12.92 -15.00
C LEU A 215 18.90 -12.40 -14.05
N GLN A 216 18.55 -11.53 -13.09
CA GLN A 216 19.49 -11.05 -12.07
C GLN A 216 20.03 -12.21 -11.22
N HIS A 217 19.15 -13.10 -10.77
CA HIS A 217 19.56 -14.28 -10.01
C HIS A 217 20.30 -15.30 -10.87
N LEU A 218 19.97 -15.44 -12.16
CA LEU A 218 20.68 -16.32 -13.07
C LEU A 218 22.12 -15.84 -13.32
N ARG A 219 22.37 -14.51 -13.36
CA ARG A 219 23.72 -13.93 -13.39
C ARG A 219 24.53 -14.32 -12.16
N CYS A 220 23.93 -14.26 -10.98
CA CYS A 220 24.57 -14.70 -9.74
C CYS A 220 24.88 -16.20 -9.77
N ALA A 221 23.89 -17.02 -10.14
CA ALA A 221 24.05 -18.47 -10.22
C ALA A 221 25.18 -18.86 -11.20
N ALA A 222 25.24 -18.24 -12.39
CA ALA A 222 26.28 -18.48 -13.40
C ALA A 222 27.68 -18.00 -12.97
N GLN A 223 27.77 -17.02 -12.06
CA GLN A 223 29.04 -16.63 -11.45
C GLN A 223 29.48 -17.66 -10.40
N GLU A 224 28.55 -18.17 -9.59
CA GLU A 224 28.83 -19.11 -8.52
C GLU A 224 29.24 -20.48 -9.07
N LEU A 225 28.47 -21.01 -10.03
CA LEU A 225 28.69 -22.31 -10.66
C LEU A 225 28.29 -22.29 -12.15
N PRO A 226 29.03 -22.96 -13.06
CA PRO A 226 28.65 -23.02 -14.46
C PRO A 226 27.30 -23.71 -14.65
N LEU A 227 26.31 -23.01 -15.25
CA LEU A 227 24.97 -23.53 -15.47
C LEU A 227 24.97 -24.61 -16.56
N ARG A 228 24.22 -25.70 -16.33
CA ARG A 228 24.10 -26.83 -17.24
C ARG A 228 22.64 -27.17 -17.53
N ARG A 229 22.40 -27.99 -18.56
CA ARG A 229 21.06 -28.50 -18.87
C ARG A 229 20.42 -29.26 -17.70
N GLU A 230 21.23 -29.91 -16.87
CA GLU A 230 20.78 -30.66 -15.68
C GLU A 230 20.18 -29.74 -14.60
N ASP A 231 20.45 -28.44 -14.65
CA ASP A 231 19.92 -27.46 -13.71
C ASP A 231 18.54 -26.92 -14.11
N ALA A 232 18.03 -27.31 -15.28
CA ALA A 232 16.78 -26.81 -15.86
C ALA A 232 15.61 -26.83 -14.88
N ASP A 233 15.41 -27.92 -14.14
CA ASP A 233 14.28 -28.06 -13.21
C ASP A 233 14.34 -27.04 -12.06
N ARG A 234 15.55 -26.61 -11.65
CA ARG A 234 15.73 -25.57 -10.62
C ARG A 234 15.47 -24.16 -11.13
N PHE A 235 15.55 -23.96 -12.44
CA PHE A 235 15.47 -22.65 -13.10
C PHE A 235 14.22 -22.51 -13.98
N GLY A 236 13.12 -23.18 -13.61
CA GLY A 236 11.83 -23.02 -14.29
C GLY A 236 11.73 -23.74 -15.63
N GLY A 237 12.49 -24.82 -15.81
CA GLY A 237 12.45 -25.71 -16.97
C GLY A 237 13.45 -25.34 -18.07
N ILE A 238 13.70 -26.31 -18.95
CA ILE A 238 14.76 -26.22 -19.96
C ILE A 238 14.52 -25.08 -20.96
N GLU A 239 13.28 -24.85 -21.37
CA GLU A 239 12.93 -23.82 -22.35
C GLU A 239 13.21 -22.41 -21.80
N ARG A 240 12.85 -22.15 -20.53
CA ARG A 240 13.11 -20.86 -19.89
C ARG A 240 14.59 -20.63 -19.71
N LEU A 241 15.32 -21.64 -19.23
CA LEU A 241 16.77 -21.58 -19.06
C LEU A 241 17.49 -21.33 -20.40
N GLU A 242 17.13 -22.05 -21.46
CA GLU A 242 17.72 -21.87 -22.80
C GLU A 242 17.47 -20.47 -23.34
N ARG A 243 16.25 -19.94 -23.24
CA ARG A 243 15.94 -18.56 -23.68
C ARG A 243 16.72 -17.51 -22.89
N ALA A 244 16.84 -17.68 -21.59
CA ALA A 244 17.56 -16.73 -20.73
C ALA A 244 19.07 -16.77 -20.96
N VAL A 245 19.65 -17.95 -21.14
CA VAL A 245 21.05 -18.10 -21.54
C VAL A 245 21.29 -17.47 -22.91
N GLU A 246 20.43 -17.70 -23.89
CA GLU A 246 20.57 -17.09 -25.22
C GLU A 246 20.48 -15.57 -25.14
N TYR A 247 19.51 -15.04 -24.38
CA TYR A 247 19.39 -13.61 -24.13
C TYR A 247 20.66 -13.04 -23.50
N GLY A 248 21.14 -13.64 -22.40
CA GLY A 248 22.33 -13.16 -21.70
C GLY A 248 23.62 -13.31 -22.51
N ARG A 249 23.72 -14.31 -23.40
CA ARG A 249 24.84 -14.41 -24.36
C ARG A 249 24.81 -13.27 -25.38
N ARG A 250 23.61 -12.87 -25.82
CA ARG A 250 23.42 -11.77 -26.77
C ARG A 250 23.71 -10.41 -26.14
N THR A 251 23.40 -10.23 -24.85
CA THR A 251 23.75 -9.01 -24.09
C THR A 251 25.20 -9.01 -23.59
N GLY A 252 25.90 -10.15 -23.69
CA GLY A 252 27.29 -10.29 -23.26
C GLY A 252 27.46 -10.60 -21.78
N ASP A 253 26.39 -10.94 -21.07
CA ASP A 253 26.42 -11.35 -19.65
C ASP A 253 26.88 -12.80 -19.46
N PHE A 254 26.72 -13.64 -20.49
CA PHE A 254 27.04 -15.07 -20.42
C PHE A 254 28.02 -15.53 -21.49
N GLU A 255 28.91 -16.45 -21.10
CA GLU A 255 29.82 -17.17 -21.99
C GLU A 255 29.57 -18.68 -21.93
N GLY A 256 29.94 -19.38 -23.00
CA GLY A 256 29.81 -20.85 -23.08
C GLY A 256 28.46 -21.32 -23.61
N SER A 257 28.09 -22.56 -23.25
CA SER A 257 26.83 -23.20 -23.66
C SER A 257 26.38 -24.16 -22.57
N LEU A 258 25.08 -24.45 -22.48
CA LEU A 258 24.57 -25.37 -21.45
C LEU A 258 25.18 -26.79 -21.52
N ALA A 259 25.77 -27.18 -22.65
CA ALA A 259 26.52 -28.43 -22.78
C ALA A 259 27.93 -28.35 -22.18
N GLY A 260 28.58 -27.18 -22.28
CA GLY A 260 29.93 -26.94 -21.76
C GLY A 260 29.97 -26.29 -20.37
N GLY A 261 28.83 -25.85 -19.86
CA GLY A 261 28.72 -24.92 -18.74
C GLY A 261 28.61 -23.49 -19.25
N VAL A 262 27.61 -22.75 -18.76
CA VAL A 262 27.46 -21.31 -18.98
C VAL A 262 27.99 -20.58 -17.76
N THR A 263 28.87 -19.61 -17.97
CA THR A 263 29.44 -18.79 -16.89
C THR A 263 29.10 -17.32 -17.08
N TYR A 264 29.07 -16.57 -15.98
CA TYR A 264 29.01 -15.11 -16.04
C TYR A 264 30.27 -14.55 -16.71
N ALA A 265 30.09 -13.70 -17.72
CA ALA A 265 31.17 -13.21 -18.59
C ALA A 265 32.06 -12.16 -17.91
N HIS A 266 31.50 -11.42 -16.95
CA HIS A 266 32.15 -10.26 -16.38
C HIS A 266 32.88 -10.57 -15.05
N ARG A 267 33.73 -9.64 -14.61
CA ARG A 267 34.57 -9.80 -13.40
C ARG A 267 33.99 -9.15 -12.15
N ASP A 268 33.01 -8.29 -12.31
CA ASP A 268 32.23 -7.67 -11.25
C ASP A 268 31.36 -8.71 -10.53
N ARG A 269 30.70 -8.26 -9.47
CA ARG A 269 29.85 -9.08 -8.60
C ARG A 269 28.39 -8.74 -8.88
N PRO A 270 27.65 -9.53 -9.69
CA PRO A 270 26.25 -9.25 -9.99
C PRO A 270 25.38 -9.16 -8.73
N GLN A 271 25.71 -9.92 -7.68
CA GLN A 271 25.04 -9.86 -6.37
C GLN A 271 25.19 -8.51 -5.64
N SER A 272 26.13 -7.66 -6.05
CA SER A 272 26.25 -6.29 -5.50
C SER A 272 25.26 -5.30 -6.11
N GLU A 273 24.66 -5.66 -7.25
CA GLU A 273 23.62 -4.87 -7.94
C GLU A 273 22.20 -5.24 -7.47
N ILE A 274 22.05 -6.36 -6.74
CA ILE A 274 20.76 -6.87 -6.28
C ILE A 274 20.47 -6.39 -4.86
N ASN A 275 19.33 -5.73 -4.68
CA ASN A 275 18.77 -5.45 -3.37
C ASN A 275 17.53 -6.33 -3.14
N LEU A 276 17.64 -7.27 -2.20
CA LEU A 276 16.53 -8.17 -1.85
C LEU A 276 15.35 -7.47 -1.15
N TYR A 277 15.57 -6.26 -0.64
CA TYR A 277 14.58 -5.50 0.14
C TYR A 277 14.07 -4.25 -0.57
N ALA A 278 14.55 -3.97 -1.79
CA ALA A 278 14.09 -2.83 -2.57
C ALA A 278 13.66 -3.29 -3.96
N SER A 279 12.38 -3.11 -4.25
CA SER A 279 11.81 -3.04 -5.59
C SER A 279 12.45 -1.86 -6.33
N GLY A 280 13.64 -2.07 -6.90
CA GLY A 280 14.31 -1.12 -7.79
C GLY A 280 15.80 -0.98 -7.52
N GLY A 281 16.63 -1.41 -8.47
CA GLY A 281 18.10 -1.32 -8.44
C GLY A 281 18.68 0.09 -8.59
N ASN A 282 17.99 1.16 -8.19
CA ASN A 282 18.43 2.55 -8.29
C ASN A 282 17.93 3.37 -7.10
N ALA A 283 18.46 3.10 -5.91
CA ALA A 283 18.16 3.91 -4.73
C ALA A 283 19.03 5.18 -4.74
N PHE A 284 18.40 6.34 -4.65
CA PHE A 284 19.05 7.64 -4.60
C PHE A 284 19.50 7.95 -3.18
N GLU A 285 20.78 8.28 -3.01
CA GLU A 285 21.25 8.87 -1.78
C GLU A 285 20.71 10.30 -1.63
N VAL A 286 20.32 10.68 -0.42
CA VAL A 286 19.91 12.06 -0.13
C VAL A 286 21.10 12.76 0.54
N ARG A 287 21.47 13.93 0.02
CA ARG A 287 22.63 14.71 0.46
C ARG A 287 22.20 16.13 0.81
N LEU A 288 22.92 16.79 1.71
CA LEU A 288 22.82 18.24 1.89
C LEU A 288 23.90 18.92 1.05
N ALA A 289 23.63 20.11 0.52
CA ALA A 289 24.64 20.87 -0.18
C ALA A 289 25.90 21.08 0.69
N GLY A 290 27.05 20.65 0.18
CA GLY A 290 28.33 20.69 0.89
C GLY A 290 28.62 19.49 1.82
N GLU A 291 27.68 18.57 2.01
CA GLU A 291 27.88 17.32 2.75
C GLU A 291 27.71 16.10 1.82
N GLU A 292 28.58 15.09 1.95
CA GLU A 292 28.49 13.90 1.09
C GLU A 292 27.31 12.99 1.44
N THR A 293 26.85 12.95 2.69
CA THR A 293 25.70 12.13 3.09
C THR A 293 25.00 12.72 4.31
N ILE A 294 23.67 12.64 4.30
CA ILE A 294 22.89 12.75 5.53
C ILE A 294 22.42 11.36 5.97
N GLY A 295 22.16 11.19 7.26
CA GLY A 295 21.58 9.97 7.83
C GLY A 295 20.12 9.70 7.42
N HIS A 296 19.75 10.05 6.19
CA HIS A 296 18.50 9.74 5.53
C HIS A 296 18.61 8.36 4.86
N GLN A 297 17.51 7.61 4.83
CA GLN A 297 17.49 6.34 4.09
C GLN A 297 17.47 6.61 2.58
N PRO A 298 18.19 5.83 1.75
CA PRO A 298 18.06 5.97 0.29
C PRO A 298 16.61 5.89 -0.18
N ILE A 299 16.26 6.67 -1.21
CA ILE A 299 14.90 6.72 -1.76
C ILE A 299 14.84 6.02 -3.12
N GLY A 300 13.75 5.33 -3.44
CA GLY A 300 13.57 4.69 -4.74
C GLY A 300 13.39 5.71 -5.89
N LYS A 301 13.67 5.28 -7.12
CA LYS A 301 13.57 6.13 -8.32
C LYS A 301 12.19 6.78 -8.52
N ALA A 302 11.11 6.02 -8.31
CA ALA A 302 9.74 6.56 -8.41
C ALA A 302 9.50 7.72 -7.43
N ARG A 303 9.94 7.54 -6.18
CA ARG A 303 9.86 8.60 -5.16
C ARG A 303 10.79 9.78 -5.47
N ALA A 304 11.97 9.52 -6.02
CA ALA A 304 12.87 10.58 -6.44
C ALA A 304 12.23 11.46 -7.52
N TYR A 305 11.52 10.87 -8.48
CA TYR A 305 10.89 11.61 -9.57
C TYR A 305 9.63 12.37 -9.13
N ARG A 306 8.88 11.79 -8.19
CA ARG A 306 7.66 12.39 -7.66
C ARG A 306 7.93 13.50 -6.63
N ASP A 307 8.77 13.22 -5.63
CA ASP A 307 8.91 14.10 -4.46
C ASP A 307 10.27 14.81 -4.38
N TYR A 308 11.27 14.36 -5.15
CA TYR A 308 12.64 14.90 -5.10
C TYR A 308 13.19 15.29 -6.48
N HIS A 309 12.31 15.67 -7.42
CA HIS A 309 12.76 16.29 -8.66
C HIS A 309 13.36 17.67 -8.38
N GLU A 310 14.17 18.19 -9.29
CA GLU A 310 14.73 19.55 -9.13
C GLU A 310 13.59 20.58 -8.95
N GLY A 311 13.74 21.47 -7.97
CA GLY A 311 12.73 22.45 -7.57
C GLY A 311 11.65 21.96 -6.59
N ALA A 312 11.64 20.68 -6.20
CA ALA A 312 10.72 20.16 -5.19
C ALA A 312 11.08 20.65 -3.78
N THR A 313 10.08 20.93 -2.95
CA THR A 313 10.25 21.21 -1.52
C THR A 313 10.02 19.95 -0.71
N VAL A 314 10.96 19.59 0.17
CA VAL A 314 10.89 18.42 1.02
C VAL A 314 11.09 18.78 2.48
N LEU A 315 10.39 18.07 3.36
CA LEU A 315 10.57 18.18 4.81
C LEU A 315 11.51 17.09 5.30
N TYR A 316 12.58 17.47 5.99
CA TYR A 316 13.46 16.54 6.66
C TYR A 316 13.67 16.95 8.11
N ARG A 317 13.26 16.06 9.04
CA ARG A 317 13.29 16.29 10.51
C ARG A 317 12.55 17.54 11.00
N GLY A 318 11.63 18.06 10.19
CA GLY A 318 10.84 19.26 10.50
C GLY A 318 11.38 20.54 9.87
N ASP A 319 12.59 20.48 9.29
CA ASP A 319 13.18 21.58 8.54
C ASP A 319 12.84 21.44 7.05
N GLN A 320 12.67 22.58 6.37
CA GLN A 320 12.35 22.66 4.95
C GLN A 320 13.61 22.70 4.09
N TYR A 321 13.57 22.00 2.97
CA TYR A 321 14.63 21.96 1.98
C TYR A 321 14.05 22.05 0.57
N GLU A 322 14.80 22.61 -0.36
CA GLU A 322 14.53 22.52 -1.79
C GLU A 322 15.54 21.56 -2.44
N VAL A 323 15.08 20.76 -3.39
CA VAL A 323 15.96 19.91 -4.19
C VAL A 323 16.60 20.74 -5.29
N VAL A 324 17.91 20.90 -5.22
CA VAL A 324 18.67 21.72 -6.17
C VAL A 324 19.36 20.90 -7.26
N GLU A 325 19.47 19.58 -7.07
CA GLU A 325 20.12 18.69 -8.03
C GLU A 325 19.58 17.27 -7.90
N LEU A 326 19.27 16.65 -9.04
CA LEU A 326 19.04 15.20 -9.17
C LEU A 326 20.06 14.63 -10.16
N ARG A 327 20.82 13.61 -9.74
CA ARG A 327 21.82 12.92 -10.58
C ARG A 327 21.59 11.43 -10.59
N GLU A 328 21.30 10.89 -11.76
CA GLU A 328 21.10 9.44 -11.97
C GLU A 328 22.11 8.78 -12.90
N ASP A 329 22.95 9.55 -13.58
CA ASP A 329 23.93 9.10 -14.59
C ASP A 329 25.18 8.44 -13.99
N ARG A 330 25.08 7.91 -12.77
CA ARG A 330 26.22 7.40 -11.97
C ARG A 330 25.85 6.10 -11.24
N PRO A 331 26.85 5.28 -10.87
CA PRO A 331 26.59 4.03 -10.14
C PRO A 331 25.86 4.21 -8.80
N GLN A 332 26.01 5.38 -8.18
CA GLN A 332 25.29 5.79 -6.97
C GLN A 332 24.53 7.07 -7.29
N PRO A 333 23.24 6.96 -7.67
CA PRO A 333 22.42 8.13 -7.94
C PRO A 333 22.15 8.89 -6.63
N PHE A 334 21.92 10.20 -6.72
CA PHE A 334 21.68 11.03 -5.54
C PHE A 334 20.83 12.26 -5.85
N VAL A 335 20.27 12.84 -4.79
CA VAL A 335 19.60 14.15 -4.78
C VAL A 335 20.28 15.06 -3.76
N THR A 336 20.44 16.33 -4.12
CA THR A 336 21.05 17.35 -3.25
C THR A 336 19.97 18.30 -2.74
N LEU A 337 19.92 18.45 -1.42
CA LEU A 337 19.00 19.32 -0.70
C LEU A 337 19.70 20.59 -0.22
N GLU A 338 19.08 21.75 -0.42
CA GLU A 338 19.49 23.02 0.18
C GLU A 338 18.42 23.51 1.17
N PRO A 339 18.81 23.98 2.37
CA PRO A 339 17.85 24.54 3.33
C PRO A 339 17.13 25.75 2.74
N VAL A 340 15.81 25.79 2.88
CA VAL A 340 14.98 26.92 2.45
C VAL A 340 13.98 27.28 3.54
N ASP A 341 13.47 28.51 3.50
CA ASP A 341 12.38 28.98 4.34
C ASP A 341 11.33 29.57 3.40
N VAL A 342 10.34 28.74 3.04
CA VAL A 342 9.30 29.09 2.07
C VAL A 342 7.92 28.86 2.68
N ASP A 343 6.96 29.65 2.21
CA ASP A 343 5.55 29.58 2.57
C ASP A 343 4.76 28.71 1.61
N TYR A 344 5.41 27.81 0.87
CA TYR A 344 4.76 26.91 -0.08
C TYR A 344 5.31 25.48 0.00
N TYR A 345 4.50 24.53 -0.45
CA TYR A 345 4.90 23.15 -0.72
C TYR A 345 4.70 22.80 -2.19
N THR A 346 5.41 21.79 -2.68
CA THR A 346 5.33 21.32 -4.06
C THR A 346 4.54 20.03 -4.17
N GLN A 347 3.79 19.88 -5.27
CA GLN A 347 3.05 18.68 -5.61
C GLN A 347 3.25 18.36 -7.10
N SER A 348 3.84 17.21 -7.41
CA SER A 348 4.01 16.74 -8.80
C SER A 348 2.68 16.27 -9.38
N GLN A 349 2.38 16.62 -10.63
CA GLN A 349 1.27 16.03 -11.37
C GLN A 349 1.70 14.67 -11.90
N ARG A 350 0.90 13.65 -11.64
CA ARG A 350 1.14 12.28 -12.10
C ARG A 350 0.15 11.95 -13.21
N ARG A 351 0.64 11.41 -14.32
CA ARG A 351 -0.21 10.89 -15.40
C ARG A 351 0.25 9.49 -15.78
N THR A 352 -0.65 8.52 -15.72
CA THR A 352 -0.37 7.13 -16.11
C THR A 352 -0.91 6.83 -17.50
N THR A 353 -0.18 6.05 -18.28
CA THR A 353 -0.65 5.53 -19.58
C THR A 353 -0.33 4.05 -19.67
N ILE A 354 -1.26 3.27 -20.22
CA ILE A 354 -1.11 1.82 -20.44
C ILE A 354 -1.25 1.54 -21.93
N TYR A 355 -0.40 0.69 -22.50
CA TYR A 355 -0.45 0.23 -23.89
C TYR A 355 0.27 -1.12 -24.06
N ASP A 356 0.24 -1.69 -25.28
CA ASP A 356 0.85 -3.00 -25.60
C ASP A 356 0.35 -4.12 -24.67
N THR A 357 -0.96 -4.11 -24.43
CA THR A 357 -1.64 -5.07 -23.55
C THR A 357 -1.72 -6.46 -24.20
N GLU A 358 -1.48 -7.48 -23.40
CA GLU A 358 -1.49 -8.89 -23.79
C GLU A 358 -2.33 -9.68 -22.79
N ILE A 359 -3.51 -10.12 -23.20
CA ILE A 359 -4.37 -10.99 -22.41
C ILE A 359 -3.74 -12.39 -22.33
N ARG A 360 -3.55 -12.88 -21.11
CA ARG A 360 -3.10 -14.25 -20.82
C ARG A 360 -4.25 -15.15 -20.40
N GLU A 361 -5.11 -14.64 -19.52
CA GLU A 361 -6.32 -15.30 -19.06
C GLU A 361 -7.47 -14.29 -19.05
N SER A 362 -8.69 -14.78 -19.28
CA SER A 362 -9.89 -13.96 -19.37
C SER A 362 -11.09 -14.79 -18.94
N ARG A 363 -11.97 -14.21 -18.11
CA ARG A 363 -13.20 -14.85 -17.65
C ARG A 363 -14.33 -13.83 -17.57
N ASP A 364 -15.55 -14.31 -17.80
CA ASP A 364 -16.76 -13.51 -17.59
C ASP A 364 -17.10 -13.47 -16.10
N VAL A 365 -17.43 -12.30 -15.58
CA VAL A 365 -17.79 -12.04 -14.18
C VAL A 365 -19.02 -11.13 -14.15
N GLY A 366 -20.16 -11.69 -13.77
CA GLY A 366 -21.46 -11.04 -14.04
C GLY A 366 -21.57 -10.72 -15.55
N PRO A 367 -21.94 -9.49 -15.94
CA PRO A 367 -21.94 -9.06 -17.33
C PRO A 367 -20.55 -8.61 -17.85
N PHE A 368 -19.55 -8.47 -16.98
CA PHE A 368 -18.23 -7.92 -17.32
C PHE A 368 -17.28 -8.99 -17.83
N ARG A 369 -16.23 -8.54 -18.52
CA ARG A 369 -15.08 -9.37 -18.86
C ARG A 369 -13.88 -8.96 -18.03
N LEU A 370 -13.44 -9.87 -17.16
CA LEU A 370 -12.24 -9.69 -16.35
C LEU A 370 -11.05 -10.35 -17.04
N ASN A 371 -9.94 -9.63 -17.11
CA ASN A 371 -8.73 -10.06 -17.79
C ASN A 371 -7.53 -10.03 -16.84
N TRP A 372 -6.60 -10.96 -17.07
CA TRP A 372 -5.25 -10.91 -16.53
C TRP A 372 -4.24 -11.03 -17.67
N GLY A 373 -3.15 -10.27 -17.56
CA GLY A 373 -2.18 -10.18 -18.62
C GLY A 373 -0.98 -9.32 -18.30
N TYR A 374 -0.30 -8.88 -19.35
CA TYR A 374 0.82 -7.96 -19.27
C TYR A 374 0.52 -6.70 -20.06
N GLY A 375 1.11 -5.58 -19.67
CA GLY A 375 1.12 -4.37 -20.50
C GLY A 375 2.27 -3.46 -20.09
N THR A 376 2.49 -2.44 -20.90
CA THR A 376 3.49 -1.41 -20.63
C THR A 376 2.80 -0.24 -19.94
N VAL A 377 3.21 0.03 -18.71
CA VAL A 377 2.73 1.13 -17.88
C VAL A 377 3.79 2.23 -17.91
N THR A 378 3.40 3.42 -18.32
CA THR A 378 4.27 4.60 -18.35
C THR A 378 3.71 5.65 -17.40
N VAL A 379 4.47 5.98 -16.36
CA VAL A 379 4.13 6.99 -15.35
C VAL A 379 4.93 8.26 -15.61
N HIS A 380 4.20 9.34 -15.90
CA HIS A 380 4.75 10.66 -16.14
C HIS A 380 4.67 11.51 -14.87
N HIS A 381 5.76 12.21 -14.58
CA HIS A 381 5.83 13.29 -13.59
C HIS A 381 6.28 14.57 -14.30
N ASP A 382 5.61 14.95 -15.40
CA ASP A 382 6.10 15.97 -16.34
C ASP A 382 6.17 17.37 -15.69
N THR A 383 5.20 17.68 -14.82
CA THR A 383 5.05 19.00 -14.19
C THR A 383 4.78 18.92 -12.69
N PHE A 384 4.96 20.03 -11.98
CA PHE A 384 4.58 20.20 -10.59
C PHE A 384 3.98 21.59 -10.32
N THR A 385 3.32 21.70 -9.18
CA THR A 385 2.61 22.89 -8.70
C THR A 385 3.18 23.32 -7.35
N LYS A 386 3.33 24.63 -7.13
CA LYS A 386 3.63 25.24 -5.82
C LYS A 386 2.31 25.71 -5.20
N ARG A 387 2.03 25.26 -3.98
CA ARG A 387 0.81 25.60 -3.21
C ARG A 387 1.20 26.28 -1.91
N GLU A 388 0.50 27.35 -1.55
CA GLU A 388 0.74 28.07 -0.30
C GLU A 388 0.47 27.18 0.93
N ILE A 389 1.36 27.21 1.91
CA ILE A 389 1.24 26.52 3.19
C ILE A 389 0.15 27.23 4.01
N GLY A 390 -0.95 26.52 4.24
CA GLY A 390 -2.05 26.98 5.10
C GLY A 390 -3.36 27.11 4.33
N THR A 391 -3.36 27.78 3.19
CA THR A 391 -4.55 27.93 2.33
C THR A 391 -4.67 26.81 1.30
N GLY A 392 -3.53 26.27 0.81
CA GLY A 392 -3.50 25.32 -0.30
C GLY A 392 -3.65 25.97 -1.69
N ASP A 393 -3.72 27.30 -1.74
CA ASP A 393 -3.89 28.07 -2.97
C ASP A 393 -2.71 27.84 -3.93
N VAL A 394 -3.02 27.72 -5.22
CA VAL A 394 -2.03 27.51 -6.27
C VAL A 394 -1.26 28.81 -6.51
N LEU A 395 0.02 28.83 -6.15
CA LEU A 395 0.92 29.96 -6.38
C LEU A 395 1.56 29.90 -7.77
N ALA A 396 1.88 28.70 -8.24
CA ALA A 396 2.41 28.45 -9.58
C ALA A 396 2.06 27.02 -10.01
N ALA A 397 1.67 26.82 -11.26
CA ALA A 397 1.34 25.51 -11.83
C ALA A 397 2.08 25.30 -13.16
N GLY A 398 2.25 24.04 -13.56
CA GLY A 398 2.87 23.69 -14.83
C GLY A 398 4.39 23.90 -14.87
N LEU A 399 5.06 23.88 -13.71
CA LEU A 399 6.53 23.94 -13.64
C LEU A 399 7.09 22.59 -14.08
N GLU A 400 8.06 22.57 -14.98
CA GLU A 400 8.65 21.32 -15.48
C GLU A 400 9.55 20.67 -14.42
N THR A 401 9.44 19.36 -14.24
CA THR A 401 10.31 18.58 -13.35
C THR A 401 11.62 18.18 -14.03
N GLY A 402 11.63 18.08 -15.36
CA GLY A 402 12.77 17.64 -16.18
C GLY A 402 13.09 16.14 -16.10
N VAL A 403 12.33 15.34 -15.35
CA VAL A 403 12.56 13.89 -15.22
C VAL A 403 11.92 13.12 -16.38
N PRO A 404 12.56 12.07 -16.92
CA PRO A 404 11.92 11.23 -17.93
C PRO A 404 10.78 10.40 -17.33
N PRO A 405 9.84 9.89 -18.16
CA PRO A 405 8.80 9.00 -17.65
C PRO A 405 9.39 7.68 -17.15
N LEU A 406 8.69 7.06 -16.20
CA LEU A 406 8.99 5.73 -15.70
C LEU A 406 8.17 4.72 -16.49
N GLU A 407 8.85 3.90 -17.29
CA GLU A 407 8.22 2.84 -18.06
C GLU A 407 8.49 1.50 -17.40
N MET A 408 7.45 0.67 -17.30
CA MET A 408 7.57 -0.72 -16.87
C MET A 408 6.64 -1.64 -17.64
N ARG A 409 7.13 -2.81 -18.06
CA ARG A 409 6.27 -3.90 -18.55
C ARG A 409 5.92 -4.80 -17.38
N THR A 410 4.67 -4.74 -16.93
CA THR A 410 4.22 -5.36 -15.69
C THR A 410 2.94 -6.18 -15.88
N GLN A 411 2.51 -6.87 -14.83
CA GLN A 411 1.25 -7.60 -14.80
C GLN A 411 0.07 -6.65 -14.55
N LEU A 412 -1.05 -6.94 -15.22
CA LEU A 412 -2.29 -6.16 -15.15
C LEU A 412 -3.46 -7.08 -14.83
N CYS A 413 -4.39 -6.59 -14.02
CA CYS A 413 -5.76 -7.08 -13.92
C CYS A 413 -6.69 -5.94 -14.34
N TRP A 414 -7.66 -6.20 -15.21
CA TRP A 414 -8.60 -5.16 -15.62
C TRP A 414 -9.97 -5.73 -15.96
N ALA A 415 -10.99 -4.91 -15.73
CA ALA A 415 -12.36 -5.21 -16.11
C ALA A 415 -12.77 -4.36 -17.31
N GLU A 416 -13.31 -5.01 -18.33
CA GLU A 416 -14.00 -4.34 -19.43
C GLU A 416 -15.46 -4.12 -19.02
N VAL A 417 -15.88 -2.85 -18.95
CA VAL A 417 -17.26 -2.49 -18.61
C VAL A 417 -18.13 -2.64 -19.86
N PRO A 418 -19.21 -3.44 -19.80
CA PRO A 418 -20.15 -3.58 -20.90
C PRO A 418 -20.85 -2.26 -21.24
N ASP A 419 -21.12 -2.03 -22.53
CA ASP A 419 -21.74 -0.80 -23.01
C ASP A 419 -23.13 -0.53 -22.41
N ASP A 420 -23.90 -1.56 -22.11
CA ASP A 420 -25.22 -1.45 -21.47
C ASP A 420 -25.11 -1.02 -20.00
N VAL A 421 -24.15 -1.57 -19.25
CA VAL A 421 -23.85 -1.14 -17.88
C VAL A 421 -23.35 0.31 -17.87
N GLU A 422 -22.41 0.66 -18.74
CA GLU A 422 -21.92 2.03 -18.85
C GLU A 422 -23.05 3.02 -19.15
N ARG A 423 -23.91 2.70 -20.14
CA ARG A 423 -25.07 3.56 -20.47
C ARG A 423 -26.04 3.70 -19.31
N ALA A 424 -26.36 2.60 -18.63
CA ALA A 424 -27.30 2.58 -17.51
C ALA A 424 -26.79 3.46 -16.35
N VAL A 425 -25.54 3.28 -15.96
CA VAL A 425 -24.92 4.04 -14.85
C VAL A 425 -24.71 5.50 -15.24
N THR A 426 -24.29 5.77 -16.49
CA THR A 426 -24.19 7.14 -17.00
C THR A 426 -25.55 7.86 -16.96
N ALA A 427 -26.63 7.18 -17.35
CA ALA A 427 -27.98 7.76 -17.31
C ALA A 427 -28.50 7.95 -15.87
N ALA A 428 -28.26 6.98 -14.99
CA ALA A 428 -28.70 7.05 -13.60
C ALA A 428 -28.01 8.16 -12.80
N HIS A 429 -26.78 8.52 -13.18
CA HIS A 429 -25.93 9.47 -12.45
C HIS A 429 -25.54 10.69 -13.29
N SER A 430 -26.33 11.03 -14.31
CA SER A 430 -26.05 12.14 -15.23
C SER A 430 -26.13 13.52 -14.56
N ASP A 431 -26.87 13.61 -13.46
CA ASP A 431 -27.09 14.86 -12.69
C ASP A 431 -25.89 15.21 -11.80
N TYR A 432 -24.99 14.25 -11.57
CA TYR A 432 -23.78 14.50 -10.80
C TYR A 432 -22.77 15.29 -11.64
N HIS A 433 -22.31 16.42 -11.11
CA HIS A 433 -21.33 17.28 -11.74
C HIS A 433 -20.25 17.66 -10.74
N ASN A 434 -18.99 17.44 -11.14
CA ASN A 434 -17.83 17.96 -10.44
C ASN A 434 -17.24 19.11 -11.27
N ASP A 435 -17.33 20.34 -10.76
CA ASP A 435 -16.90 21.56 -11.46
C ASP A 435 -15.38 21.61 -11.68
N GLU A 436 -14.61 20.82 -10.94
CA GLU A 436 -13.16 20.75 -11.05
C GLU A 436 -12.71 19.76 -12.13
N CYS A 437 -13.66 19.10 -12.82
CA CYS A 437 -13.44 18.15 -13.91
C CYS A 437 -13.82 18.73 -15.29
N GLU A 438 -13.52 20.00 -15.56
CA GLU A 438 -13.96 20.71 -16.80
C GLU A 438 -13.51 20.04 -18.11
N GLU A 439 -12.46 19.22 -18.08
CA GLU A 439 -11.93 18.51 -19.25
C GLU A 439 -12.81 17.31 -19.67
N LEU A 440 -13.70 16.84 -18.77
CA LEU A 440 -14.59 15.72 -19.01
C LEU A 440 -16.00 16.21 -19.40
N PRO A 441 -16.74 15.48 -20.26
CA PRO A 441 -18.14 15.77 -20.48
C PRO A 441 -18.94 15.62 -19.16
N PRO A 442 -19.76 16.61 -18.76
CA PRO A 442 -20.47 16.60 -17.47
C PRO A 442 -21.29 15.34 -17.20
N ARG A 443 -21.93 14.79 -18.24
CA ARG A 443 -22.70 13.54 -18.16
C ARG A 443 -21.89 12.30 -17.76
N LEU A 444 -20.56 12.32 -17.95
CA LEU A 444 -19.67 11.22 -17.63
C LEU A 444 -19.05 11.33 -16.24
N HIS A 445 -19.22 12.46 -15.53
CA HIS A 445 -18.61 12.68 -14.21
C HIS A 445 -19.01 11.60 -13.21
N GLY A 446 -20.31 11.25 -13.15
CA GLY A 446 -20.80 10.21 -12.25
C GLY A 446 -20.25 8.84 -12.58
N TYR A 447 -20.36 8.41 -13.84
CA TYR A 447 -19.87 7.11 -14.29
C TYR A 447 -18.35 6.94 -14.11
N LEU A 448 -17.57 7.90 -14.59
CA LEU A 448 -16.10 7.84 -14.48
C LEU A 448 -15.63 7.97 -13.04
N GLY A 449 -16.31 8.78 -12.23
CA GLY A 449 -16.09 8.82 -10.78
C GLY A 449 -16.40 7.50 -10.09
N GLY A 450 -17.37 6.73 -10.61
CA GLY A 450 -17.72 5.40 -10.11
C GLY A 450 -16.64 4.36 -10.39
N ILE A 451 -16.18 4.22 -11.63
CA ILE A 451 -15.13 3.23 -11.97
C ILE A 451 -13.77 3.59 -11.34
N HIS A 452 -13.48 4.88 -11.15
CA HIS A 452 -12.29 5.35 -10.43
C HIS A 452 -12.38 5.07 -8.92
N ALA A 453 -13.56 5.25 -8.32
CA ALA A 453 -13.79 4.86 -6.93
C ALA A 453 -13.66 3.35 -6.71
N ILE A 454 -14.09 2.52 -7.67
CA ILE A 454 -13.87 1.06 -7.62
C ILE A 454 -12.37 0.75 -7.64
N GLU A 455 -11.61 1.35 -8.55
CA GLU A 455 -10.15 1.17 -8.62
C GLU A 455 -9.49 1.46 -7.26
N HIS A 456 -9.78 2.62 -6.67
CA HIS A 456 -9.27 3.00 -5.35
C HIS A 456 -9.70 2.01 -4.26
N ALA A 457 -10.98 1.65 -4.20
CA ALA A 457 -11.49 0.74 -3.19
C ALA A 457 -10.85 -0.65 -3.29
N MET A 458 -10.68 -1.19 -4.50
CA MET A 458 -10.03 -2.48 -4.77
C MET A 458 -8.56 -2.48 -4.34
N ILE A 459 -7.80 -1.43 -4.67
CA ILE A 459 -6.39 -1.29 -4.24
C ILE A 459 -6.30 -1.15 -2.72
N ALA A 460 -7.20 -0.37 -2.11
CA ALA A 460 -7.17 -0.10 -0.68
C ALA A 460 -7.49 -1.34 0.17
N VAL A 461 -8.34 -2.26 -0.33
CA VAL A 461 -8.70 -3.51 0.37
C VAL A 461 -7.90 -4.72 -0.06
N ALA A 462 -7.11 -4.67 -1.14
CA ALA A 462 -6.26 -5.78 -1.55
C ALA A 462 -5.38 -6.35 -0.41
N PRO A 463 -4.80 -5.53 0.50
CA PRO A 463 -4.06 -6.04 1.65
C PRO A 463 -4.85 -6.93 2.62
N LEU A 464 -6.18 -6.93 2.54
CA LEU A 464 -7.03 -7.79 3.38
C LEU A 464 -7.05 -9.24 2.88
N GLU A 465 -6.85 -9.46 1.57
CA GLU A 465 -6.90 -10.79 0.94
C GLU A 465 -5.51 -11.34 0.64
N MET A 466 -4.51 -10.47 0.45
CA MET A 466 -3.14 -10.87 0.15
C MET A 466 -2.10 -10.01 0.88
N THR A 467 -0.93 -10.59 1.13
CA THR A 467 0.18 -9.88 1.78
C THR A 467 0.85 -8.91 0.79
N VAL A 468 0.26 -7.74 0.61
CA VAL A 468 0.71 -6.68 -0.28
C VAL A 468 0.68 -5.33 0.44
N ASP A 469 1.64 -4.45 0.16
CA ASP A 469 1.48 -3.03 0.48
C ASP A 469 0.69 -2.38 -0.65
N ALA A 470 -0.34 -1.58 -0.36
CA ALA A 470 -1.08 -0.87 -1.40
C ALA A 470 -0.17 0.00 -2.28
N ALA A 471 1.06 0.33 -1.86
CA ALA A 471 2.07 1.06 -2.64
C ALA A 471 2.80 0.23 -3.69
N ASP A 472 2.69 -1.10 -3.59
CA ASP A 472 3.16 -2.01 -4.63
C ASP A 472 2.14 -2.18 -5.76
N LEU A 473 0.97 -1.53 -5.67
CA LEU A 473 -0.08 -1.51 -6.67
C LEU A 473 -0.28 -0.08 -7.20
N GLY A 474 -0.62 0.02 -8.48
CA GLY A 474 -1.19 1.23 -9.06
C GLY A 474 -2.44 0.90 -9.86
N GLY A 475 -3.22 1.92 -10.21
CA GLY A 475 -4.38 1.73 -11.05
C GLY A 475 -4.54 2.83 -12.11
N LEU A 476 -5.57 2.63 -12.92
CA LEU A 476 -6.00 3.54 -13.99
C LEU A 476 -7.46 3.24 -14.33
N ALA A 477 -8.35 4.22 -14.19
CA ALA A 477 -9.69 4.19 -14.73
C ALA A 477 -9.74 4.94 -16.07
N THR A 478 -10.47 4.42 -17.05
CA THR A 478 -10.53 5.05 -18.38
C THR A 478 -11.86 4.82 -19.07
N ASN A 479 -12.31 5.80 -19.84
CA ASN A 479 -13.50 5.70 -20.68
C ASN A 479 -13.24 4.95 -22.00
N GLN A 480 -11.96 4.68 -22.28
CA GLN A 480 -11.51 3.94 -23.45
C GLN A 480 -10.26 3.15 -23.08
N LEU A 481 -10.36 1.83 -23.12
CA LEU A 481 -9.24 0.93 -22.86
C LEU A 481 -8.16 1.06 -23.96
N PRO A 482 -6.89 0.72 -23.67
CA PRO A 482 -5.78 0.82 -24.61
C PRO A 482 -5.96 0.00 -25.89
N ASP A 483 -5.02 0.22 -26.83
CA ASP A 483 -4.85 -0.57 -28.05
C ASP A 483 -6.08 -0.58 -28.99
N GLY A 484 -6.92 0.47 -28.90
CA GLY A 484 -8.08 0.68 -29.79
C GLY A 484 -9.35 -0.06 -29.35
N THR A 485 -9.42 -0.46 -28.08
CA THR A 485 -10.61 -1.06 -27.48
C THR A 485 -11.64 0.02 -27.15
N ASP A 486 -12.87 -0.10 -27.66
CA ASP A 486 -13.92 0.90 -27.45
C ASP A 486 -14.64 0.79 -26.08
N ALA A 487 -14.34 -0.24 -25.29
CA ALA A 487 -14.87 -0.41 -23.95
C ALA A 487 -14.18 0.54 -22.96
N SER A 488 -14.92 0.93 -21.91
CA SER A 488 -14.37 1.60 -20.73
C SER A 488 -14.01 0.56 -19.66
N GLY A 489 -13.29 0.99 -18.61
CA GLY A 489 -12.90 0.08 -17.54
C GLY A 489 -11.85 0.63 -16.60
N TRP A 490 -11.36 -0.24 -15.73
CA TRP A 490 -10.32 0.08 -14.76
C TRP A 490 -9.22 -0.99 -14.79
N PHE A 491 -7.99 -0.58 -14.49
CA PHE A 491 -6.80 -1.42 -14.37
C PHE A 491 -6.27 -1.38 -12.95
N ILE A 492 -5.72 -2.51 -12.49
CA ILE A 492 -4.83 -2.61 -11.35
C ILE A 492 -3.56 -3.33 -11.79
N TYR A 493 -2.41 -2.72 -11.54
CA TYR A 493 -1.11 -3.22 -11.99
C TYR A 493 -0.09 -3.29 -10.86
N ASP A 494 0.83 -4.24 -10.98
CA ASP A 494 1.97 -4.35 -10.08
C ASP A 494 2.96 -3.21 -10.35
N GLY A 495 3.38 -2.49 -9.32
CA GLY A 495 4.28 -1.31 -9.40
C GLY A 495 5.76 -1.64 -9.68
N VAL A 496 6.07 -2.82 -10.22
CA VAL A 496 7.44 -3.32 -10.45
C VAL A 496 7.55 -3.98 -11.82
N GLU A 497 8.68 -3.74 -12.50
CA GLU A 497 9.03 -4.38 -13.78
C GLU A 497 8.90 -5.92 -13.72
N GLY A 498 8.16 -6.49 -14.67
CA GLY A 498 7.82 -7.91 -14.75
C GLY A 498 6.64 -8.36 -13.88
N GLY A 499 6.20 -7.52 -12.92
CA GLY A 499 5.17 -7.84 -11.93
C GLY A 499 5.64 -8.72 -10.77
N LEU A 500 4.90 -8.66 -9.66
CA LEU A 500 5.10 -9.47 -8.46
C LEU A 500 4.00 -10.53 -8.27
N GLY A 501 2.99 -10.54 -9.15
CA GLY A 501 1.89 -11.48 -9.14
C GLY A 501 0.66 -10.99 -8.37
N PHE A 502 0.63 -9.76 -7.89
CA PHE A 502 -0.52 -9.23 -7.13
C PHE A 502 -1.72 -9.03 -8.04
N SER A 503 -1.55 -8.42 -9.22
CA SER A 503 -2.61 -8.32 -10.23
C SER A 503 -3.16 -9.69 -10.62
N ARG A 504 -2.31 -10.71 -10.74
CA ARG A 504 -2.78 -12.09 -10.98
C ARG A 504 -3.64 -12.60 -9.84
N ARG A 505 -3.19 -12.37 -8.59
CA ARG A 505 -3.93 -12.79 -7.40
C ARG A 505 -5.27 -12.07 -7.29
N ILE A 506 -5.32 -10.76 -7.57
CA ILE A 506 -6.56 -9.98 -7.65
C ILE A 506 -7.50 -10.57 -8.71
N TYR A 507 -6.98 -11.01 -9.87
CA TYR A 507 -7.80 -11.69 -10.88
C TYR A 507 -8.36 -13.04 -10.39
N GLU A 508 -7.54 -13.83 -9.69
CA GLU A 508 -7.91 -15.16 -9.16
C GLU A 508 -8.92 -15.05 -8.01
N GLU A 509 -8.78 -14.05 -7.14
CA GLU A 509 -9.58 -13.81 -5.93
C GLU A 509 -10.51 -12.59 -6.06
N TYR A 510 -10.91 -12.21 -7.28
CA TYR A 510 -11.62 -10.94 -7.51
C TYR A 510 -12.90 -10.85 -6.68
N GLU A 511 -13.64 -11.96 -6.53
CA GLU A 511 -14.91 -11.98 -5.79
C GLU A 511 -14.73 -11.48 -4.34
N ALA A 512 -13.64 -11.91 -3.69
CA ALA A 512 -13.33 -11.51 -2.32
C ALA A 512 -12.94 -10.03 -2.27
N VAL A 513 -11.99 -9.60 -3.10
CA VAL A 513 -11.51 -8.21 -3.15
C VAL A 513 -12.66 -7.24 -3.48
N ALA A 514 -13.50 -7.58 -4.47
CA ALA A 514 -14.65 -6.77 -4.87
C ALA A 514 -15.72 -6.69 -3.78
N SER A 515 -15.99 -7.79 -3.07
CA SER A 515 -16.92 -7.75 -1.92
C SER A 515 -16.39 -6.84 -0.82
N ARG A 516 -15.09 -6.91 -0.48
CA ARG A 516 -14.47 -6.01 0.51
C ARG A 516 -14.56 -4.54 0.07
N ALA A 517 -14.31 -4.27 -1.21
CA ALA A 517 -14.38 -2.93 -1.77
C ALA A 517 -15.81 -2.37 -1.69
N ARG A 518 -16.82 -3.18 -2.01
CA ARG A 518 -18.24 -2.81 -1.84
C ARG A 518 -18.55 -2.49 -0.38
N ASP A 519 -18.19 -3.38 0.55
CA ASP A 519 -18.46 -3.19 1.98
C ASP A 519 -17.77 -1.94 2.53
N LEU A 520 -16.52 -1.68 2.10
CA LEU A 520 -15.78 -0.47 2.46
C LEU A 520 -16.51 0.82 2.07
N MET A 521 -17.08 0.86 0.87
CA MET A 521 -17.84 2.01 0.36
C MET A 521 -19.20 2.12 1.07
N ALA A 522 -19.93 1.02 1.17
CA ALA A 522 -21.30 0.98 1.70
C ALA A 522 -21.38 1.31 3.20
N ASP A 523 -20.42 0.83 4.00
CA ASP A 523 -20.46 0.96 5.46
C ASP A 523 -19.68 2.19 5.97
N CYS A 524 -19.19 3.05 5.08
CA CYS A 524 -18.50 4.27 5.46
C CYS A 524 -19.48 5.31 6.06
N PRO A 525 -19.30 5.75 7.32
CA PRO A 525 -20.21 6.67 7.98
C PRO A 525 -20.00 8.15 7.57
N CYS A 526 -19.12 8.43 6.60
CA CYS A 526 -18.82 9.81 6.20
C CYS A 526 -20.02 10.51 5.56
N GLY A 527 -20.95 9.75 4.96
CA GLY A 527 -22.14 10.27 4.29
C GLY A 527 -21.84 11.16 3.08
N ARG A 528 -20.60 11.11 2.55
CA ARG A 528 -20.17 11.91 1.40
C ARG A 528 -20.12 11.03 0.16
N ASP A 529 -20.77 11.47 -0.91
CA ASP A 529 -20.78 10.76 -2.18
C ASP A 529 -19.37 10.65 -2.81
N GLU A 530 -18.52 11.66 -2.62
CA GLU A 530 -17.11 11.63 -3.08
C GLU A 530 -16.19 10.81 -2.16
N GLY A 531 -16.73 10.29 -1.05
CA GLY A 531 -16.00 9.52 -0.07
C GLY A 531 -15.06 10.34 0.83
N CYS A 532 -14.12 9.64 1.46
CA CYS A 532 -13.16 10.22 2.41
C CYS A 532 -11.84 9.46 2.42
N PRO A 533 -10.80 9.98 3.11
CA PRO A 533 -9.51 9.29 3.25
C PRO A 533 -9.58 7.91 3.93
N ALA A 534 -10.71 7.57 4.56
CA ALA A 534 -10.93 6.28 5.19
C ALA A 534 -11.72 5.29 4.32
N CYS A 535 -12.11 5.65 3.09
CA CYS A 535 -12.85 4.74 2.20
C CYS A 535 -12.42 4.83 0.73
N LEU A 536 -12.34 6.02 0.14
CA LEU A 536 -12.19 6.17 -1.32
C LEU A 536 -11.02 7.03 -1.77
N MET A 537 -10.46 7.89 -0.92
CA MET A 537 -9.37 8.76 -1.35
C MET A 537 -8.02 8.04 -1.22
N ASP A 538 -7.20 8.12 -2.27
CA ASP A 538 -5.81 7.64 -2.31
C ASP A 538 -4.88 8.87 -2.39
N ASP A 539 -3.86 8.91 -1.54
CA ASP A 539 -2.85 9.99 -1.52
C ASP A 539 -1.88 9.94 -2.72
N ARG A 540 -1.95 8.88 -3.53
CA ARG A 540 -1.14 8.65 -4.73
C ARG A 540 -1.93 8.76 -6.03
N CYS A 541 -3.23 9.04 -5.95
CA CYS A 541 -4.07 9.33 -7.11
C CYS A 541 -3.47 10.50 -7.92
N GLY A 542 -3.33 10.33 -9.24
CA GLY A 542 -2.77 11.36 -10.12
C GLY A 542 -3.73 12.49 -10.45
N ASN A 543 -5.05 12.28 -10.29
CA ASN A 543 -6.09 13.26 -10.62
C ASN A 543 -6.67 13.97 -9.38
N ASP A 544 -5.87 14.12 -8.32
CA ASP A 544 -6.30 14.78 -7.07
C ASP A 544 -7.61 14.21 -6.49
N ASN A 545 -7.82 12.88 -6.63
CA ASN A 545 -9.03 12.18 -6.20
C ASN A 545 -10.32 12.65 -6.90
N ARG A 546 -10.24 13.05 -8.18
CA ARG A 546 -11.37 13.60 -8.93
C ARG A 546 -11.49 13.03 -10.35
N PRO A 547 -12.73 12.79 -10.84
CA PRO A 547 -13.94 12.64 -10.04
C PRO A 547 -13.87 11.36 -9.19
N LEU A 548 -14.48 11.36 -8.00
CA LEU A 548 -14.83 10.15 -7.24
C LEU A 548 -16.32 10.19 -6.93
N TYR A 549 -17.02 9.06 -7.10
CA TYR A 549 -18.46 9.04 -6.86
C TYR A 549 -18.95 7.64 -6.42
N ALA A 550 -19.17 7.49 -5.12
CA ALA A 550 -19.56 6.24 -4.46
C ALA A 550 -20.92 5.67 -4.91
N PRO A 551 -21.98 6.46 -5.19
CA PRO A 551 -23.25 5.91 -5.66
C PRO A 551 -23.11 5.16 -7.00
N ALA A 552 -22.41 5.74 -7.98
CA ALA A 552 -22.13 5.05 -9.23
C ALA A 552 -21.17 3.86 -9.05
N ALA A 553 -20.18 3.98 -8.16
CA ALA A 553 -19.29 2.88 -7.82
C ALA A 553 -20.06 1.67 -7.25
N THR A 554 -21.05 1.93 -6.40
CA THR A 554 -21.90 0.89 -5.80
C THR A 554 -22.72 0.17 -6.87
N ASP A 555 -23.37 0.91 -7.78
CA ASP A 555 -24.14 0.29 -8.87
C ASP A 555 -23.25 -0.55 -9.81
N VAL A 556 -22.04 -0.08 -10.13
CA VAL A 556 -21.10 -0.81 -11.00
C VAL A 556 -20.54 -2.05 -10.30
N ILE A 557 -20.16 -1.96 -9.02
CA ILE A 557 -19.57 -3.10 -8.30
C ILE A 557 -20.61 -4.17 -7.97
N ASP A 558 -21.86 -3.79 -7.70
CA ASP A 558 -22.96 -4.73 -7.52
C ASP A 558 -23.29 -5.47 -8.83
N ALA A 559 -23.24 -4.77 -9.97
CA ALA A 559 -23.35 -5.42 -11.27
C ALA A 559 -22.16 -6.36 -11.53
N LEU A 560 -20.94 -5.96 -11.15
CA LEU A 560 -19.72 -6.77 -11.31
C LEU A 560 -19.78 -8.07 -10.49
N LEU A 561 -20.34 -8.01 -9.28
CA LEU A 561 -20.57 -9.17 -8.41
C LEU A 561 -21.78 -10.02 -8.83
N GLY A 562 -22.58 -9.56 -9.79
CA GLY A 562 -23.79 -10.24 -10.26
C GLY A 562 -25.00 -10.09 -9.34
N ASP A 563 -24.96 -9.15 -8.40
CA ASP A 563 -26.04 -8.87 -7.44
C ASP A 563 -27.17 -8.04 -8.07
N ILE A 564 -26.88 -7.31 -9.16
CA ILE A 564 -27.85 -6.51 -9.93
C ILE A 564 -27.78 -6.85 -11.42
N ASP A 565 -28.95 -7.07 -12.03
CA ASP A 565 -29.10 -7.20 -13.48
C ASP A 565 -28.99 -5.81 -14.17
N PRO A 566 -28.24 -5.67 -15.27
CA PRO A 566 -28.22 -4.45 -16.09
C PRO A 566 -29.62 -3.87 -16.40
N ASP A 567 -30.63 -4.71 -16.62
CA ASP A 567 -32.02 -4.28 -16.85
C ASP A 567 -32.64 -3.64 -15.60
N GLY A 568 -32.21 -4.06 -14.41
CA GLY A 568 -32.58 -3.47 -13.12
C GLY A 568 -32.02 -2.06 -12.92
N LEU A 569 -30.80 -1.80 -13.40
CA LEU A 569 -30.19 -0.45 -13.39
C LEU A 569 -30.92 0.50 -14.36
N LEU A 570 -31.21 0.02 -15.58
CA LEU A 570 -31.96 0.80 -16.59
C LEU A 570 -33.39 1.14 -16.13
N SER A 571 -34.02 0.30 -15.32
CA SER A 571 -35.37 0.56 -14.80
C SER A 571 -35.45 1.70 -13.77
N ARG A 572 -34.31 2.13 -13.22
CA ARG A 572 -34.20 3.27 -12.28
C ARG A 572 -34.05 4.61 -12.98
N SER A 573 -33.69 4.63 -14.27
CA SER A 573 -33.51 5.83 -15.08
C SER A 573 -34.75 6.14 -15.93
N GLU A 574 -35.19 7.40 -15.97
CA GLU A 574 -36.22 7.82 -16.92
C GLU A 574 -35.72 7.73 -18.37
N PRO A 575 -36.56 7.31 -19.33
CA PRO A 575 -36.16 6.96 -20.68
C PRO A 575 -36.06 8.21 -21.58
N ASP A 576 -35.10 9.11 -21.33
CA ASP A 576 -34.87 10.27 -22.21
C ASP A 576 -33.36 10.49 -22.44
N LEU A 577 -32.72 9.58 -23.18
CA LEU A 577 -31.48 9.88 -23.88
C LEU A 577 -31.58 9.39 -25.32
N GLU A 578 -31.64 10.35 -26.26
CA GLU A 578 -31.55 10.09 -27.69
C GLU A 578 -30.23 9.36 -28.02
N GLU A 579 -30.29 8.39 -28.93
CA GLU A 579 -29.13 7.65 -29.48
C GLU A 579 -28.17 8.61 -30.22
N GLY A 580 -27.33 9.31 -29.46
CA GLY A 580 -26.26 10.16 -29.98
C GLY A 580 -25.00 9.35 -30.24
N THR A 581 -24.75 8.99 -31.49
CA THR A 581 -23.48 8.40 -31.97
C THR A 581 -22.34 9.44 -32.01
N GLU A 582 -22.06 10.13 -30.91
CA GLU A 582 -20.87 10.98 -30.80
C GLU A 582 -19.71 10.12 -30.25
N ARG A 583 -18.59 10.07 -30.99
CA ARG A 583 -17.36 9.42 -30.54
C ARG A 583 -16.96 10.01 -29.19
N ARG A 584 -16.77 9.13 -28.19
CA ARG A 584 -16.25 9.51 -26.87
C ARG A 584 -14.88 10.18 -27.05
N PRO A 585 -14.63 11.39 -26.52
CA PRO A 585 -13.26 11.86 -26.40
C PRO A 585 -12.51 10.91 -25.45
N PRO A 586 -11.32 10.40 -25.81
CA PRO A 586 -10.55 9.55 -24.91
C PRO A 586 -10.21 10.34 -23.64
N ALA A 587 -10.54 9.76 -22.50
CA ALA A 587 -10.28 10.33 -21.18
C ALA A 587 -9.85 9.23 -20.21
N SER A 588 -8.70 9.45 -19.59
CA SER A 588 -8.10 8.56 -18.61
C SER A 588 -7.97 9.30 -17.28
N ILE A 589 -8.32 8.62 -16.19
CA ILE A 589 -8.25 9.07 -14.81
C ILE A 589 -7.27 8.11 -14.11
N SER A 590 -6.04 8.58 -13.91
CA SER A 590 -4.89 7.81 -13.39
C SER A 590 -4.51 7.97 -11.93
#